data_AF-A0A1Q7UW16-F1
#
_entry.id   AF-A0A1Q7UW16-F1
#
_cell.length_a   1.000
_cell.length_b   1.000
_cell.length_c   1.000
_cell.angle_alpha   90.00
_cell.angle_beta   90.00
_cell.angle_gamma   90.00
#
_symmetry.space_group_name_H-M   'P 1'
#
loop_
_entity.id
_entity.type
_entity.pdbx_description
1 polymer ?
#
loop_
_entity_poly.entity_id
_entity_poly.type
_entity_poly.pdbx_seq_one_letter_code
_entity_poly.pdbx_strand_id
1 'polypeptide(L)'
;MPAPEFQHTVGKTASFSGTALHTGDKVTLKLHPAPIDHGIKFKRKDLQDEPTIDAKIENLKTVERATTIGEGSVRVHTVEHILAALSAMGVDNAIVEMDANEPPIGDGSAQPYVDLIKKAGVMAQEERRKFFDVREPMHVEAKTGALLVLLPDDKFRISCTQAGPNNRFAQFLSMEITPTGFECEIAPARTFVYYEDVEPLMEKNLIKGGSLENAIVVRGEAVLSKEPLRFPDEFVRHKIIDIIGDLALVGRRIRGHVVAVKPGHAANAELARALAREQTRRSAMSTPRAIPIGDSGLDTGEVMNILPHRYPFLMVDRVIGFEGENKITAIK
;
A
#
# COMPACT_ATOMS: atom_id res chain seq x y z
N MET A 1 -22.04 -13.99 9.49
CA MET A 1 -20.70 -13.88 8.87
C MET A 1 -20.79 -12.83 7.77
N PRO A 2 -19.81 -11.91 7.64
CA PRO A 2 -19.78 -11.00 6.49
C PRO A 2 -19.74 -11.82 5.19
N ALA A 3 -20.29 -11.25 4.11
CA ALA A 3 -20.26 -11.88 2.80
C ALA A 3 -18.80 -12.15 2.37
N PRO A 4 -18.52 -13.24 1.63
CA PRO A 4 -17.18 -13.51 1.13
C PRO A 4 -16.72 -12.36 0.22
N GLU A 5 -15.56 -11.79 0.54
CA GLU A 5 -14.90 -10.78 -0.30
C GLU A 5 -13.99 -11.47 -1.30
N PHE A 6 -14.30 -11.31 -2.59
CA PHE A 6 -13.56 -11.90 -3.70
C PHE A 6 -12.48 -10.97 -4.24
N GLN A 7 -11.46 -11.56 -4.89
CA GLN A 7 -10.50 -10.80 -5.67
C GLN A 7 -11.19 -10.11 -6.84
N HIS A 8 -10.67 -8.95 -7.25
CA HIS A 8 -11.11 -8.29 -8.46
C HIS A 8 -9.95 -7.99 -9.40
N THR A 9 -10.27 -7.92 -10.69
CA THR A 9 -9.42 -7.37 -11.74
C THR A 9 -10.16 -6.25 -12.48
N VAL A 10 -9.48 -5.54 -13.38
CA VAL A 10 -10.16 -4.60 -14.29
C VAL A 10 -10.96 -5.39 -15.34
N GLY A 11 -12.11 -4.88 -15.77
CA GLY A 11 -13.03 -5.60 -16.66
C GLY A 11 -12.59 -5.62 -18.13
N LYS A 12 -11.89 -4.59 -18.58
CA LYS A 12 -11.33 -4.47 -19.94
C LYS A 12 -10.08 -3.60 -19.94
N THR A 13 -9.37 -3.61 -21.05
CA THR A 13 -8.22 -2.71 -21.24
C THR A 13 -8.66 -1.26 -21.31
N ALA A 14 -7.98 -0.37 -20.58
CA ALA A 14 -8.13 1.08 -20.71
C ALA A 14 -6.76 1.77 -20.66
N SER A 15 -6.64 2.93 -21.30
CA SER A 15 -5.39 3.68 -21.40
C SER A 15 -5.51 5.13 -20.92
N PHE A 16 -4.40 5.65 -20.41
CA PHE A 16 -4.20 7.03 -20.01
C PHE A 16 -2.79 7.46 -20.42
N SER A 17 -2.67 8.60 -21.12
CA SER A 17 -1.37 9.14 -21.54
C SER A 17 -1.14 10.50 -20.92
N GLY A 18 0.13 10.81 -20.63
CA GLY A 18 0.52 12.08 -20.03
C GLY A 18 2.03 12.28 -19.99
N THR A 19 2.46 13.20 -19.14
CA THR A 19 3.87 13.45 -18.84
C THR A 19 4.21 12.82 -17.48
N ALA A 20 5.38 12.21 -17.33
CA ALA A 20 5.91 11.74 -16.06
C ALA A 20 6.41 12.90 -15.18
N LEU A 21 6.29 12.81 -13.84
CA LEU A 21 6.65 13.91 -12.95
C LEU A 21 8.16 14.18 -12.96
N HIS A 22 8.95 13.15 -12.69
CA HIS A 22 10.37 13.32 -12.46
C HIS A 22 11.19 13.27 -13.74
N THR A 23 10.94 12.31 -14.63
CA THR A 23 11.68 12.20 -15.90
C THR A 23 11.24 13.22 -16.93
N GLY A 24 9.97 13.66 -16.88
CA GLY A 24 9.38 14.55 -17.89
C GLY A 24 9.04 13.85 -19.21
N ASP A 25 9.20 12.52 -19.28
CA ASP A 25 8.92 11.75 -20.48
C ASP A 25 7.42 11.69 -20.78
N LYS A 26 7.09 11.54 -22.07
CA LYS A 26 5.74 11.20 -22.49
C LYS A 26 5.53 9.70 -22.31
N VAL A 27 4.43 9.36 -21.64
CA VAL A 27 4.12 7.98 -21.29
C VAL A 27 2.64 7.68 -21.55
N THR A 28 2.38 6.51 -22.11
CA THR A 28 1.07 5.88 -22.21
C THR A 28 1.03 4.69 -21.27
N LEU A 29 0.15 4.78 -20.29
CA LEU A 29 -0.15 3.71 -19.35
C LEU A 29 -1.42 2.97 -19.78
N LYS A 30 -1.40 1.65 -19.76
CA LYS A 30 -2.56 0.78 -19.98
C LYS A 30 -2.78 -0.15 -18.81
N LEU A 31 -4.03 -0.25 -18.35
CA LEU A 31 -4.46 -1.27 -17.42
C LEU A 31 -5.06 -2.44 -18.19
N HIS A 32 -4.59 -3.64 -17.92
CA HIS A 32 -5.15 -4.88 -18.48
C HIS A 32 -5.69 -5.79 -17.37
N PRO A 33 -6.76 -6.55 -17.66
CA PRO A 33 -7.20 -7.62 -16.77
C PRO A 33 -6.07 -8.62 -16.53
N ALA A 34 -6.04 -9.23 -15.35
CA ALA A 34 -5.06 -10.24 -14.98
C ALA A 34 -5.70 -11.43 -14.24
N PRO A 35 -5.11 -12.64 -14.35
CA PRO A 35 -5.63 -13.83 -13.67
C PRO A 35 -5.68 -13.70 -12.14
N ILE A 36 -6.38 -14.65 -11.51
CA ILE A 36 -6.40 -14.82 -10.05
C ILE A 36 -4.97 -14.91 -9.51
N ASP A 37 -4.74 -14.33 -8.33
CA ASP A 37 -3.44 -14.35 -7.62
C ASP A 37 -2.25 -13.76 -8.41
N HIS A 38 -2.51 -13.06 -9.51
CA HIS A 38 -1.49 -12.39 -10.30
C HIS A 38 -0.85 -11.21 -9.55
N GLY A 39 -1.64 -10.52 -8.72
CA GLY A 39 -1.27 -9.25 -8.10
C GLY A 39 -1.17 -8.11 -9.12
N ILE A 40 -0.58 -7.00 -8.69
CA ILE A 40 -0.26 -5.87 -9.57
C ILE A 40 1.17 -6.03 -10.10
N LYS A 41 1.32 -5.97 -11.43
CA LYS A 41 2.63 -6.02 -12.08
C LYS A 41 2.78 -4.90 -13.09
N PHE A 42 3.94 -4.27 -13.11
CA PHE A 42 4.28 -3.25 -14.09
C PHE A 42 5.05 -3.87 -15.26
N LYS A 43 4.62 -3.61 -16.48
CA LYS A 43 5.22 -4.12 -17.71
C LYS A 43 5.83 -2.97 -18.52
N ARG A 44 7.13 -3.07 -18.83
CA ARG A 44 7.87 -2.05 -19.59
C ARG A 44 7.90 -2.38 -21.08
N LYS A 45 6.87 -1.92 -21.80
CA LYS A 45 6.61 -2.20 -23.22
C LYS A 45 7.66 -1.61 -24.17
N ASP A 46 8.40 -0.61 -23.71
CA ASP A 46 9.43 0.09 -24.45
C ASP A 46 10.78 -0.65 -24.51
N LEU A 47 10.94 -1.72 -23.74
CA LEU A 47 12.15 -2.54 -23.72
C LEU A 47 11.98 -3.82 -24.54
N GLN A 48 13.07 -4.33 -25.13
CA GLN A 48 13.07 -5.46 -26.08
C GLN A 48 12.34 -6.72 -25.58
N ASP A 49 12.50 -7.07 -24.31
CA ASP A 49 11.90 -8.28 -23.71
C ASP A 49 10.58 -8.00 -22.96
N GLU A 50 10.09 -6.76 -23.04
CA GLU A 50 8.88 -6.29 -22.35
C GLU A 50 8.77 -6.75 -20.87
N PRO A 51 9.83 -6.55 -20.05
CA PRO A 51 9.94 -7.16 -18.74
C PRO A 51 8.84 -6.69 -17.79
N THR A 52 8.47 -7.57 -16.85
CA THR A 52 7.48 -7.28 -15.81
C THR A 52 8.13 -7.21 -14.44
N ILE A 53 7.72 -6.26 -13.61
CA ILE A 53 8.14 -6.12 -12.21
C ILE A 53 6.91 -6.27 -11.32
N ASP A 54 6.97 -7.22 -10.37
CA ASP A 54 5.94 -7.35 -9.35
C ASP A 54 5.92 -6.11 -8.43
N ALA A 55 4.75 -5.51 -8.20
CA ALA A 55 4.58 -4.41 -7.25
C ALA A 55 4.56 -4.94 -5.81
N LYS A 56 5.72 -5.43 -5.36
CA LYS A 56 5.94 -5.98 -4.02
C LYS A 56 7.08 -5.28 -3.31
N ILE A 57 7.05 -5.31 -1.99
CA ILE A 57 8.05 -4.62 -1.14
C ILE A 57 9.47 -5.16 -1.33
N GLU A 58 9.63 -6.43 -1.75
CA GLU A 58 10.93 -7.02 -2.09
C GLU A 58 11.56 -6.36 -3.32
N ASN A 59 10.73 -5.81 -4.21
CA ASN A 59 11.17 -5.12 -5.41
C ASN A 59 11.39 -3.61 -5.19
N LEU A 60 11.10 -3.08 -3.99
CA LEU A 60 11.39 -1.68 -3.65
C LEU A 60 12.90 -1.40 -3.74
N LYS A 61 13.28 -0.31 -4.42
CA LYS A 61 14.67 0.12 -4.58
C LYS A 61 14.97 1.41 -3.84
N THR A 62 14.22 2.47 -4.15
CA THR A 62 14.46 3.80 -3.58
C THR A 62 13.14 4.46 -3.19
N VAL A 63 13.23 5.36 -2.23
CA VAL A 63 12.11 6.13 -1.63
C VAL A 63 12.46 7.62 -1.56
N GLU A 64 13.31 8.08 -2.47
CA GLU A 64 13.73 9.48 -2.53
C GLU A 64 12.68 10.28 -3.30
N ARG A 65 11.78 10.92 -2.55
CA ARG A 65 10.66 11.77 -3.06
C ARG A 65 9.57 11.05 -3.86
N ALA A 66 9.79 9.79 -4.23
CA ALA A 66 8.84 8.89 -4.85
C ALA A 66 9.20 7.43 -4.51
N THR A 67 8.24 6.51 -4.67
CA THR A 67 8.45 5.08 -4.48
C THR A 67 8.85 4.43 -5.80
N THR A 68 10.06 3.85 -5.83
CA THR A 68 10.60 3.18 -7.04
C THR A 68 10.74 1.69 -6.80
N ILE A 69 10.17 0.88 -7.70
CA ILE A 69 10.36 -0.58 -7.74
C ILE A 69 11.28 -0.98 -8.90
N GLY A 70 11.87 -2.17 -8.83
CA GLY A 70 12.70 -2.68 -9.91
C GLY A 70 13.19 -4.11 -9.75
N GLU A 71 13.71 -4.63 -10.85
CA GLU A 71 14.34 -5.95 -10.93
C GLU A 71 15.49 -5.87 -11.94
N GLY A 72 16.67 -6.40 -11.59
CA GLY A 72 17.88 -6.22 -12.40
C GLY A 72 18.18 -4.75 -12.68
N SER A 73 18.27 -4.38 -13.96
CA SER A 73 18.43 -3.00 -14.45
C SER A 73 17.11 -2.25 -14.69
N VAL A 74 15.96 -2.94 -14.68
CA VAL A 74 14.66 -2.35 -14.98
C VAL A 74 14.11 -1.63 -13.76
N ARG A 75 13.57 -0.43 -13.95
CA ARG A 75 12.99 0.40 -12.89
C ARG A 75 11.63 0.94 -13.32
N VAL A 76 10.75 1.13 -12.34
CA VAL A 76 9.53 1.94 -12.45
C VAL A 76 9.49 2.88 -11.25
N HIS A 77 9.53 4.18 -11.54
CA HIS A 77 9.49 5.26 -10.56
C HIS A 77 8.05 5.64 -10.24
N THR A 78 7.83 6.34 -9.13
CA THR A 78 6.58 7.06 -8.82
C THR A 78 5.32 6.18 -8.93
N VAL A 79 5.36 4.97 -8.34
CA VAL A 79 4.26 3.99 -8.45
C VAL A 79 3.12 4.24 -7.46
N GLU A 80 3.33 5.10 -6.47
CA GLU A 80 2.46 5.30 -5.32
C GLU A 80 1.02 5.70 -5.69
N HIS A 81 0.80 6.65 -6.60
CA HIS A 81 -0.56 7.15 -6.90
C HIS A 81 -1.42 6.11 -7.61
N ILE A 82 -0.85 5.40 -8.59
CA ILE A 82 -1.58 4.34 -9.29
C ILE A 82 -1.81 3.13 -8.38
N LEU A 83 -0.84 2.77 -7.53
CA LEU A 83 -1.02 1.71 -6.55
C LEU A 83 -2.09 2.08 -5.51
N ALA A 84 -2.14 3.35 -5.09
CA ALA A 84 -3.18 3.84 -4.20
C ALA A 84 -4.56 3.71 -4.83
N ALA A 85 -4.72 4.16 -6.08
CA ALA A 85 -5.98 4.07 -6.81
C ALA A 85 -6.42 2.61 -7.03
N LEU A 86 -5.52 1.74 -7.51
CA LEU A 86 -5.83 0.31 -7.70
C LEU A 86 -6.24 -0.35 -6.38
N SER A 87 -5.50 -0.08 -5.30
CA SER A 87 -5.76 -0.67 -4.00
C SER A 87 -7.09 -0.21 -3.40
N ALA A 88 -7.32 1.11 -3.38
CA ALA A 88 -8.52 1.70 -2.78
C ALA A 88 -9.79 1.44 -3.60
N MET A 89 -9.68 1.37 -4.93
CA MET A 89 -10.80 1.00 -5.81
C MET A 89 -11.05 -0.51 -5.88
N GLY A 90 -10.29 -1.31 -5.12
CA GLY A 90 -10.54 -2.73 -4.93
C GLY A 90 -9.97 -3.64 -6.03
N VAL A 91 -9.03 -3.17 -6.86
CA VAL A 91 -8.37 -3.98 -7.89
C VAL A 91 -7.21 -4.75 -7.26
N ASP A 92 -7.31 -6.07 -7.24
CA ASP A 92 -6.30 -6.98 -6.67
C ASP A 92 -5.30 -7.45 -7.74
N ASN A 93 -5.79 -7.67 -8.96
CA ASN A 93 -5.01 -8.23 -10.07
C ASN A 93 -5.07 -7.32 -11.29
N ALA A 94 -3.91 -6.84 -11.78
CA ALA A 94 -3.82 -6.10 -13.03
C ALA A 94 -2.40 -6.12 -13.61
N ILE A 95 -2.30 -5.99 -14.93
CA ILE A 95 -1.05 -5.63 -15.59
C ILE A 95 -1.10 -4.13 -15.90
N VAL A 96 -0.11 -3.40 -15.42
CA VAL A 96 0.13 -1.98 -15.68
C VAL A 96 1.19 -1.89 -16.78
N GLU A 97 0.78 -1.83 -18.04
CA GLU A 97 1.70 -1.70 -19.18
C GLU A 97 2.05 -0.23 -19.42
N MET A 98 3.33 0.07 -19.61
CA MET A 98 3.85 1.42 -19.83
C MET A 98 4.96 1.41 -20.88
N ASP A 99 5.06 2.48 -21.66
CA ASP A 99 6.10 2.73 -22.66
C ASP A 99 7.19 3.70 -22.17
N ALA A 100 7.29 3.90 -20.85
CA ALA A 100 8.36 4.64 -20.16
C ALA A 100 8.58 4.08 -18.75
N ASN A 101 9.58 4.59 -18.03
CA ASN A 101 9.95 4.12 -16.68
C ASN A 101 9.25 4.86 -15.51
N GLU A 102 8.29 5.74 -15.79
CA GLU A 102 7.55 6.48 -14.75
C GLU A 102 6.09 6.70 -15.21
N PRO A 103 5.08 6.45 -14.36
CA PRO A 103 3.68 6.67 -14.70
C PRO A 103 3.37 8.15 -14.99
N PRO A 104 2.36 8.44 -15.84
CA PRO A 104 1.97 9.81 -16.10
C PRO A 104 1.42 10.48 -14.84
N ILE A 105 1.93 11.66 -14.47
CA ILE A 105 1.52 12.35 -13.24
C ILE A 105 0.08 12.87 -13.28
N GLY A 106 -0.49 13.03 -14.48
CA GLY A 106 -1.80 13.63 -14.67
C GLY A 106 -1.86 15.04 -14.09
N ASP A 107 -2.75 15.25 -13.13
CA ASP A 107 -2.92 16.51 -12.40
C ASP A 107 -2.20 16.53 -11.04
N GLY A 108 -1.37 15.53 -10.76
CA GLY A 108 -0.67 15.37 -9.47
C GLY A 108 -1.44 14.59 -8.42
N SER A 109 -2.68 14.17 -8.71
CA SER A 109 -3.54 13.41 -7.81
C SER A 109 -3.72 11.97 -8.28
N ALA A 110 -4.46 11.17 -7.52
CA ALA A 110 -4.83 9.82 -7.93
C ALA A 110 -6.11 9.78 -8.78
N GLN A 111 -6.82 10.90 -8.95
CA GLN A 111 -8.10 10.96 -9.66
C GLN A 111 -8.02 10.48 -11.11
N PRO A 112 -7.00 10.83 -11.93
CA PRO A 112 -6.89 10.31 -13.29
C PRO A 112 -6.83 8.78 -13.35
N TYR A 113 -6.23 8.15 -12.33
CA TYR A 113 -6.19 6.70 -12.22
C TYR A 113 -7.52 6.10 -11.78
N VAL A 114 -8.26 6.77 -10.89
CA VAL A 114 -9.64 6.37 -10.54
C VAL A 114 -10.54 6.41 -11.78
N ASP A 115 -10.47 7.48 -12.57
CA ASP A 115 -11.24 7.62 -13.81
C ASP A 115 -10.88 6.52 -14.82
N LEU A 116 -9.59 6.19 -14.92
CA LEU A 116 -9.11 5.08 -15.75
C LEU A 116 -9.67 3.73 -15.30
N ILE A 117 -9.66 3.45 -13.99
CA ILE A 117 -10.22 2.21 -13.41
C ILE A 117 -11.73 2.14 -13.66
N LYS A 118 -12.47 3.26 -13.48
CA LYS A 118 -13.90 3.32 -13.78
C LYS A 118 -14.20 3.07 -15.25
N LYS A 119 -13.40 3.64 -16.16
CA LYS A 119 -13.49 3.39 -17.60
C LYS A 119 -13.24 1.92 -17.94
N ALA A 120 -12.29 1.28 -17.26
CA ALA A 120 -11.99 -0.15 -17.40
C ALA A 120 -13.06 -1.06 -16.76
N GLY A 121 -13.78 -0.56 -15.76
CA GLY A 121 -14.66 -1.35 -14.92
C GLY A 121 -13.88 -2.28 -13.98
N VAL A 122 -14.54 -2.76 -12.92
CA VAL A 122 -13.98 -3.72 -11.96
C VAL A 122 -14.82 -4.99 -12.03
N MET A 123 -14.17 -6.15 -12.09
CA MET A 123 -14.80 -7.45 -12.24
C MET A 123 -14.30 -8.40 -11.15
N ALA A 124 -15.25 -9.03 -10.44
CA ALA A 124 -14.94 -10.04 -9.43
C ALA A 124 -14.38 -11.31 -10.08
N GLN A 125 -13.52 -12.00 -9.36
CA GLN A 125 -12.94 -13.29 -9.71
C GLN A 125 -13.36 -14.34 -8.66
N GLU A 126 -13.19 -15.62 -8.95
CA GLU A 126 -13.76 -16.69 -8.10
C GLU A 126 -12.97 -16.95 -6.81
N GLU A 127 -11.78 -16.37 -6.66
CA GLU A 127 -10.91 -16.57 -5.51
C GLU A 127 -11.14 -15.53 -4.40
N ARG A 128 -10.99 -15.94 -3.14
CA ARG A 128 -11.14 -15.03 -2.00
C ARG A 128 -10.01 -14.03 -1.94
N ARG A 129 -10.34 -12.81 -1.54
CA ARG A 129 -9.36 -11.76 -1.27
C ARG A 129 -8.54 -12.11 -0.04
N LYS A 130 -7.23 -11.90 -0.14
CA LYS A 130 -6.28 -12.12 0.95
C LYS A 130 -6.12 -10.84 1.77
N PHE A 131 -6.43 -10.95 3.06
CA PHE A 131 -6.25 -9.88 4.03
C PHE A 131 -5.06 -10.14 4.94
N PHE A 132 -4.51 -9.05 5.46
CA PHE A 132 -3.67 -9.02 6.63
C PHE A 132 -4.46 -8.38 7.77
N ASP A 133 -5.02 -9.22 8.65
CA ASP A 133 -5.67 -8.76 9.87
C ASP A 133 -4.62 -8.41 10.93
N VAL A 134 -4.58 -7.15 11.33
CA VAL A 134 -3.67 -6.68 12.38
C VAL A 134 -4.19 -7.20 13.72
N ARG A 135 -3.37 -7.99 14.40
CA ARG A 135 -3.71 -8.63 15.70
C ARG A 135 -3.06 -7.95 16.89
N GLU A 136 -1.92 -7.29 16.65
CA GLU A 136 -1.12 -6.62 17.66
C GLU A 136 -0.60 -5.30 17.09
N PRO A 137 -0.46 -4.26 17.93
CA PRO A 137 0.14 -3.00 17.50
C PRO A 137 1.55 -3.17 16.93
N MET A 138 1.81 -2.53 15.79
CA MET A 138 3.14 -2.42 15.19
C MET A 138 3.48 -0.93 15.05
N HIS A 139 4.74 -0.54 15.18
CA HIS A 139 5.13 0.85 14.94
C HIS A 139 6.49 0.96 14.27
N VAL A 140 6.68 2.10 13.62
CA VAL A 140 7.92 2.54 12.99
C VAL A 140 8.14 3.99 13.38
N GLU A 141 9.32 4.30 13.89
CA GLU A 141 9.77 5.66 14.19
C GLU A 141 11.04 5.96 13.41
N ALA A 142 10.98 6.97 12.54
CA ALA A 142 12.10 7.42 11.75
C ALA A 142 12.88 8.52 12.48
N LYS A 143 14.18 8.60 12.22
CA LYS A 143 15.05 9.67 12.75
C LYS A 143 14.60 11.09 12.35
N THR A 144 13.79 11.20 11.30
CA THR A 144 13.19 12.46 10.84
C THR A 144 12.03 12.94 11.71
N GLY A 145 11.60 12.14 12.70
CA GLY A 145 10.42 12.39 13.52
C GLY A 145 9.11 11.89 12.90
N ALA A 146 9.17 11.12 11.81
CA ALA A 146 8.01 10.42 11.27
C ALA A 146 7.66 9.23 12.17
N LEU A 147 6.38 9.09 12.53
CA LEU A 147 5.88 7.99 13.34
C LEU A 147 4.68 7.36 12.65
N LEU A 148 4.72 6.05 12.43
CA LEU A 148 3.59 5.28 11.96
C LEU A 148 3.29 4.17 12.96
N VAL A 149 2.03 4.06 13.38
CA VAL A 149 1.51 3.01 14.25
C VAL A 149 0.40 2.29 13.50
N LEU A 150 0.43 0.97 13.46
CA LEU A 150 -0.63 0.14 12.91
C LEU A 150 -1.31 -0.61 14.05
N LEU A 151 -2.60 -0.36 14.25
CA LEU A 151 -3.41 -0.91 15.34
C LEU A 151 -4.42 -1.93 14.81
N PRO A 152 -4.86 -2.90 15.65
CA PRO A 152 -5.98 -3.77 15.32
C PRO A 152 -7.27 -2.97 15.05
N ASP A 153 -7.90 -3.22 13.90
CA ASP A 153 -9.20 -2.70 13.49
C ASP A 153 -9.75 -3.66 12.42
N ASP A 154 -11.07 -3.86 12.37
CA ASP A 154 -11.72 -4.75 11.41
C ASP A 154 -11.84 -4.13 10.01
N LYS A 155 -11.57 -2.83 9.91
CA LYS A 155 -11.59 -2.05 8.67
C LYS A 155 -10.21 -1.50 8.35
N PHE A 156 -10.05 -0.92 7.16
CA PHE A 156 -8.85 -0.15 6.85
C PHE A 156 -9.08 1.33 7.17
N ARG A 157 -8.51 1.82 8.27
CA ARG A 157 -8.62 3.22 8.69
C ARG A 157 -7.25 3.89 8.64
N ILE A 158 -7.22 5.16 8.25
CA ILE A 158 -6.02 5.99 8.33
C ILE A 158 -6.35 7.27 9.11
N SER A 159 -5.59 7.53 10.18
CA SER A 159 -5.49 8.85 10.81
C SER A 159 -4.11 9.41 10.50
N CYS A 160 -4.05 10.53 9.80
CA CYS A 160 -2.82 11.14 9.34
C CYS A 160 -2.71 12.56 9.87
N THR A 161 -1.56 12.90 10.43
CA THR A 161 -1.13 14.27 10.74
C THR A 161 0.00 14.61 9.80
N GLN A 162 -0.26 15.44 8.80
CA GLN A 162 0.81 16.06 8.02
C GLN A 162 1.25 17.35 8.70
N ALA A 163 2.55 17.59 8.79
CA ALA A 163 3.12 18.86 9.20
C ALA A 163 4.42 19.13 8.43
N GLY A 164 4.50 20.31 7.81
CA GLY A 164 5.67 20.76 7.07
C GLY A 164 6.84 21.22 7.95
N PRO A 165 7.89 21.78 7.33
CA PRO A 165 8.98 22.43 8.04
C PRO A 165 8.46 23.45 9.07
N ASN A 166 9.04 23.45 10.26
CA ASN A 166 8.61 24.29 11.40
C ASN A 166 7.13 24.10 11.80
N ASN A 167 6.54 22.94 11.50
CA ASN A 167 5.14 22.58 11.74
C ASN A 167 4.12 23.47 10.99
N ARG A 168 4.52 24.15 9.92
CA ARG A 168 3.58 24.88 9.05
C ARG A 168 2.71 23.92 8.26
N PHE A 169 1.52 24.38 7.88
CA PHE A 169 0.52 23.57 7.18
C PHE A 169 0.21 22.25 7.90
N ALA A 170 0.17 22.29 9.23
CA ALA A 170 -0.24 21.15 10.03
C ALA A 170 -1.72 20.85 9.75
N GLN A 171 -2.00 19.64 9.30
CA GLN A 171 -3.33 19.18 8.91
C GLN A 171 -3.54 17.78 9.44
N PHE A 172 -4.77 17.49 9.87
CA PHE A 172 -5.16 16.19 10.39
C PHE A 172 -6.42 15.70 9.66
N LEU A 173 -6.41 14.44 9.28
CA LEU A 173 -7.58 13.75 8.75
C LEU A 173 -7.61 12.32 9.26
N SER A 174 -8.80 11.84 9.65
CA SER A 174 -9.03 10.46 10.06
C SER A 174 -10.25 9.91 9.38
N MET A 175 -10.09 8.82 8.61
CA MET A 175 -11.18 8.22 7.87
C MET A 175 -10.98 6.73 7.60
N GLU A 176 -12.08 6.03 7.41
CA GLU A 176 -12.10 4.69 6.82
C GLU A 176 -11.87 4.80 5.31
N ILE A 177 -11.00 3.96 4.77
CA ILE A 177 -10.70 3.93 3.34
C ILE A 177 -11.66 2.94 2.66
N THR A 178 -12.64 3.48 1.95
CA THR A 178 -13.58 2.75 1.09
C THR A 178 -13.42 3.21 -0.36
N PRO A 179 -13.85 2.44 -1.37
CA PRO A 179 -13.77 2.89 -2.77
C PRO A 179 -14.43 4.25 -3.00
N THR A 180 -15.65 4.45 -2.49
CA THR A 180 -16.38 5.72 -2.63
C THR A 180 -15.73 6.85 -1.84
N GLY A 181 -15.31 6.60 -0.60
CA GLY A 181 -14.62 7.61 0.22
C GLY A 181 -13.29 8.01 -0.40
N PHE A 182 -12.53 7.06 -0.94
CA PHE A 182 -11.29 7.36 -1.65
C PHE A 182 -11.55 8.20 -2.90
N GLU A 183 -12.49 7.80 -3.76
CA GLU A 183 -12.82 8.54 -4.98
C GLU A 183 -13.26 9.99 -4.68
N CYS A 184 -14.16 10.20 -3.73
CA CYS A 184 -14.73 11.53 -3.50
C CYS A 184 -13.85 12.42 -2.63
N GLU A 185 -13.14 11.85 -1.65
CA GLU A 185 -12.51 12.63 -0.59
C GLU A 185 -10.97 12.61 -0.61
N ILE A 186 -10.35 11.65 -1.31
CA ILE A 186 -8.89 11.47 -1.24
C ILE A 186 -8.24 11.58 -2.61
N ALA A 187 -8.75 10.83 -3.59
CA ALA A 187 -8.18 10.74 -4.94
C ALA A 187 -7.91 12.09 -5.61
N PRO A 188 -8.74 13.15 -5.45
CA PRO A 188 -8.48 14.45 -6.06
C PRO A 188 -7.34 15.25 -5.41
N ALA A 189 -6.78 14.84 -4.27
CA ALA A 189 -5.75 15.61 -3.58
C ALA A 189 -4.40 15.57 -4.31
N ARG A 190 -3.92 16.74 -4.75
CA ARG A 190 -2.70 16.84 -5.57
C ARG A 190 -1.42 16.80 -4.75
N THR A 191 -0.36 16.34 -5.42
CA THR A 191 0.99 16.38 -4.88
C THR A 191 1.46 17.80 -4.65
N PHE A 192 2.42 17.94 -3.76
CA PHE A 192 2.93 19.24 -3.37
C PHE A 192 4.43 19.19 -3.06
N VAL A 193 5.07 20.35 -3.20
CA VAL A 193 6.49 20.52 -2.94
C VAL A 193 6.73 21.86 -2.24
N TYR A 194 7.69 21.92 -1.33
CA TYR A 194 8.16 23.19 -0.78
C TYR A 194 9.08 23.87 -1.79
N TYR A 195 8.93 25.17 -1.98
CA TYR A 195 9.68 25.92 -2.97
C TYR A 195 11.20 25.77 -2.78
N GLU A 196 11.64 25.72 -1.52
CA GLU A 196 13.04 25.53 -1.14
C GLU A 196 13.59 24.15 -1.56
N ASP A 197 12.72 23.16 -1.80
CA ASP A 197 13.11 21.85 -2.30
C ASP A 197 13.21 21.80 -3.83
N VAL A 198 12.67 22.78 -4.57
CA VAL A 198 12.57 22.73 -6.04
C VAL A 198 13.96 22.73 -6.70
N GLU A 199 14.82 23.67 -6.34
CA GLU A 199 16.17 23.78 -6.92
C GLU A 199 17.01 22.52 -6.67
N PRO A 200 17.13 21.98 -5.43
CA PRO A 200 17.82 20.71 -5.19
C PRO A 200 17.26 19.51 -5.99
N LEU A 201 15.94 19.47 -6.24
CA LEU A 201 15.34 18.42 -7.05
C LEU A 201 15.72 18.55 -8.52
N MET A 202 15.71 19.76 -9.06
CA MET A 202 16.13 20.02 -10.43
C MET A 202 17.61 19.69 -10.66
N GLU A 203 18.50 20.02 -9.71
CA GLU A 203 19.92 19.65 -9.75
C GLU A 203 20.13 18.13 -9.80
N LYS A 204 19.25 17.37 -9.14
CA LYS A 204 19.21 15.90 -9.17
C LYS A 204 18.51 15.32 -10.41
N ASN A 205 18.19 16.13 -11.41
CA ASN A 205 17.44 15.73 -12.61
C ASN A 205 16.03 15.18 -12.31
N LEU A 206 15.42 15.59 -11.21
CA LEU A 206 14.04 15.28 -10.86
C LEU A 206 13.11 16.42 -11.28
N ILE A 207 11.80 16.17 -11.16
CA ILE A 207 10.68 17.10 -11.40
C ILE A 207 10.68 17.78 -12.77
N LYS A 208 11.28 17.17 -13.80
CA LYS A 208 11.35 17.72 -15.17
C LYS A 208 9.99 17.91 -15.83
N GLY A 209 8.99 17.12 -15.43
CA GLY A 209 7.60 17.26 -15.85
C GLY A 209 6.72 18.05 -14.86
N GLY A 210 7.31 18.55 -13.77
CA GLY A 210 6.60 19.30 -12.73
C GLY A 210 6.15 20.69 -13.22
N SER A 211 4.92 21.06 -12.90
CA SER A 211 4.34 22.37 -13.21
C SER A 211 3.19 22.70 -12.25
N LEU A 212 2.70 23.94 -12.26
CA LEU A 212 1.53 24.32 -11.45
C LEU A 212 0.21 23.66 -11.92
N GLU A 213 0.23 22.97 -13.06
CA GLU A 213 -0.88 22.14 -13.56
C GLU A 213 -0.98 20.81 -12.80
N ASN A 214 0.15 20.32 -12.27
CA ASN A 214 0.25 18.97 -11.72
C ASN A 214 0.90 18.91 -10.33
N ALA A 215 1.21 20.05 -9.72
CA ALA A 215 1.73 20.12 -8.36
C ALA A 215 1.35 21.45 -7.71
N ILE A 216 1.16 21.40 -6.39
CA ILE A 216 1.04 22.58 -5.54
C ILE A 216 2.44 22.95 -5.03
N VAL A 217 2.84 24.21 -5.16
CA VAL A 217 4.12 24.70 -4.63
C VAL A 217 3.86 25.58 -3.42
N VAL A 218 4.52 25.25 -2.30
CA VAL A 218 4.35 25.97 -1.04
C VAL A 218 5.59 26.82 -0.76
N ARG A 219 5.42 28.12 -0.50
CA ARG A 219 6.52 29.03 -0.15
C ARG A 219 6.11 29.94 1.01
N GLY A 220 6.72 29.76 2.17
CA GLY A 220 6.30 30.51 3.36
C GLY A 220 4.87 30.15 3.77
N GLU A 221 3.96 31.14 3.85
CA GLU A 221 2.51 30.92 4.00
C GLU A 221 1.77 30.86 2.65
N ALA A 222 2.46 31.14 1.54
CA ALA A 222 1.83 31.18 0.23
C ALA A 222 1.70 29.79 -0.37
N VAL A 223 0.54 29.54 -0.98
CA VAL A 223 0.25 28.36 -1.78
C VAL A 223 0.15 28.80 -3.23
N LEU A 224 1.02 28.26 -4.08
CA LEU A 224 1.10 28.54 -5.50
C LEU A 224 0.59 27.33 -6.27
N SER A 225 -0.50 27.50 -6.98
CA SER A 225 -1.15 26.46 -7.79
C SER A 225 -1.96 27.14 -8.89
N LYS A 226 -2.17 26.46 -10.03
CA LYS A 226 -2.99 27.03 -11.11
C LYS A 226 -4.42 27.33 -10.65
N GLU A 227 -4.99 26.41 -9.90
CA GLU A 227 -6.32 26.50 -9.31
C GLU A 227 -6.21 26.50 -7.79
N PRO A 228 -7.20 27.03 -7.05
CA PRO A 228 -7.25 26.93 -5.59
C PRO A 228 -7.08 25.48 -5.09
N LEU A 229 -6.83 25.34 -3.78
CA LEU A 229 -6.86 24.03 -3.16
C LEU A 229 -8.24 23.38 -3.35
N ARG A 230 -8.24 22.10 -3.73
CA ARG A 230 -9.44 21.28 -3.90
C ARG A 230 -10.08 20.97 -2.55
N PHE A 231 -9.26 20.92 -1.51
CA PHE A 231 -9.68 20.73 -0.12
C PHE A 231 -8.88 21.67 0.80
N PRO A 232 -9.48 22.21 1.88
CA PRO A 232 -8.73 22.97 2.87
C PRO A 232 -7.56 22.18 3.49
N ASP A 233 -7.69 20.85 3.52
CA ASP A 233 -6.76 19.85 4.05
C ASP A 233 -6.12 18.98 2.94
N GLU A 234 -5.88 19.56 1.75
CA GLU A 234 -5.38 18.81 0.57
C GLU A 234 -4.01 18.14 0.81
N PHE A 235 -3.12 18.72 1.62
CA PHE A 235 -1.77 18.15 1.86
C PHE A 235 -1.82 16.85 2.67
N VAL A 236 -2.66 16.78 3.71
CA VAL A 236 -2.83 15.54 4.49
C VAL A 236 -3.56 14.46 3.69
N ARG A 237 -4.54 14.85 2.86
CA ARG A 237 -5.22 13.93 1.94
C ARG A 237 -4.26 13.32 0.93
N HIS A 238 -3.35 14.11 0.36
CA HIS A 238 -2.31 13.59 -0.51
C HIS A 238 -1.36 12.63 0.22
N LYS A 239 -0.99 12.94 1.47
CA LYS A 239 -0.19 12.01 2.27
C LYS A 239 -0.91 10.68 2.56
N ILE A 240 -2.24 10.69 2.63
CA ILE A 240 -3.03 9.46 2.71
C ILE A 240 -2.95 8.67 1.39
N ILE A 241 -2.97 9.31 0.22
CA ILE A 241 -2.69 8.65 -1.08
C ILE A 241 -1.33 7.95 -1.02
N ASP A 242 -0.27 8.67 -0.62
CA ASP A 242 1.09 8.13 -0.52
C ASP A 242 1.14 6.89 0.40
N ILE A 243 0.52 6.96 1.59
CA ILE A 243 0.46 5.83 2.53
C ILE A 243 -0.25 4.62 1.90
N ILE A 244 -1.41 4.81 1.26
CA ILE A 244 -2.16 3.70 0.64
C ILE A 244 -1.32 3.06 -0.48
N GLY A 245 -0.69 3.88 -1.32
CA GLY A 245 0.15 3.42 -2.42
C GLY A 245 1.36 2.62 -1.96
N ASP A 246 2.08 3.13 -0.97
CA ASP A 246 3.27 2.46 -0.43
C ASP A 246 2.91 1.15 0.29
N LEU A 247 1.82 1.14 1.06
CA LEU A 247 1.35 -0.06 1.74
C LEU A 247 0.77 -1.10 0.77
N ALA A 248 0.35 -0.72 -0.44
CA ALA A 248 -0.08 -1.67 -1.46
C ALA A 248 1.05 -2.64 -1.87
N LEU A 249 2.32 -2.24 -1.71
CA LEU A 249 3.49 -3.10 -1.95
C LEU A 249 3.57 -4.31 -0.99
N VAL A 250 2.77 -4.34 0.08
CA VAL A 250 2.62 -5.50 0.95
C VAL A 250 1.95 -6.67 0.19
N GLY A 251 1.23 -6.41 -0.90
CA GLY A 251 0.60 -7.45 -1.73
C GLY A 251 -0.64 -8.12 -1.11
N ARG A 252 -1.16 -7.57 0.00
CA ARG A 252 -2.42 -7.98 0.64
C ARG A 252 -3.17 -6.76 1.14
N ARG A 253 -4.50 -6.83 1.22
CA ARG A 253 -5.31 -5.78 1.84
C ARG A 253 -5.12 -5.79 3.35
N ILE A 254 -5.06 -4.62 3.96
CA ILE A 254 -4.83 -4.48 5.40
C ILE A 254 -6.19 -4.24 6.07
N ARG A 255 -6.47 -4.96 7.16
CA ARG A 255 -7.50 -4.60 8.13
C ARG A 255 -6.80 -4.20 9.42
N GLY A 256 -6.90 -2.91 9.73
CA GLY A 256 -6.15 -2.24 10.76
C GLY A 256 -6.24 -0.73 10.61
N HIS A 257 -5.86 -0.04 11.67
CA HIS A 257 -5.86 1.41 11.73
C HIS A 257 -4.42 1.95 11.72
N VAL A 258 -4.05 2.61 10.62
CA VAL A 258 -2.77 3.33 10.51
C VAL A 258 -2.92 4.71 11.15
N VAL A 259 -2.13 5.00 12.17
CA VAL A 259 -1.95 6.34 12.74
C VAL A 259 -0.58 6.84 12.30
N ALA A 260 -0.54 7.89 11.49
CA ALA A 260 0.68 8.43 10.90
C ALA A 260 0.89 9.89 11.30
N VAL A 261 2.10 10.24 11.70
CA VAL A 261 2.54 11.62 12.01
C VAL A 261 3.77 11.93 11.17
N LYS A 262 3.71 13.02 10.40
CA LYS A 262 4.75 13.43 9.44
C LYS A 262 5.18 12.28 8.50
N PRO A 263 4.23 11.58 7.85
CA PRO A 263 4.56 10.42 7.02
C PRO A 263 5.40 10.80 5.80
N GLY A 264 6.07 9.79 5.25
CA GLY A 264 6.78 9.87 3.97
C GLY A 264 7.19 8.48 3.50
N HIS A 265 7.54 8.36 2.22
CA HIS A 265 7.77 7.06 1.58
C HIS A 265 8.76 6.15 2.32
N ALA A 266 9.80 6.71 2.94
CA ALA A 266 10.75 5.93 3.73
C ALA A 266 10.10 5.24 4.95
N ALA A 267 9.34 5.99 5.76
CA ALA A 267 8.67 5.44 6.93
C ALA A 267 7.50 4.51 6.54
N ASN A 268 6.79 4.84 5.46
CA ASN A 268 5.75 4.00 4.89
C ASN A 268 6.32 2.65 4.43
N ALA A 269 7.45 2.67 3.71
CA ALA A 269 8.15 1.47 3.26
C ALA A 269 8.70 0.63 4.42
N GLU A 270 9.17 1.26 5.49
CA GLU A 270 9.59 0.55 6.70
C GLU A 270 8.43 -0.19 7.36
N LEU A 271 7.24 0.44 7.43
CA LEU A 271 6.03 -0.22 7.90
C LEU A 271 5.60 -1.36 6.97
N ALA A 272 5.64 -1.15 5.64
CA ALA A 272 5.35 -2.20 4.66
C ALA A 272 6.30 -3.40 4.80
N ARG A 273 7.61 -3.15 5.02
CA ARG A 273 8.58 -4.22 5.28
C ARG A 273 8.29 -4.94 6.59
N ALA A 274 7.88 -4.24 7.65
CA ALA A 274 7.50 -4.86 8.91
C ALA A 274 6.28 -5.78 8.73
N LEU A 275 5.27 -5.32 7.98
CA LEU A 275 4.10 -6.12 7.62
C LEU A 275 4.47 -7.37 6.83
N ALA A 276 5.30 -7.25 5.80
CA ALA A 276 5.73 -8.39 5.00
C ALA A 276 6.51 -9.42 5.83
N ARG A 277 7.41 -8.98 6.73
CA ARG A 277 8.10 -9.89 7.66
C ARG A 277 7.11 -10.63 8.56
N GLU A 278 6.12 -9.93 9.10
CA GLU A 278 5.10 -10.51 9.95
C GLU A 278 4.21 -11.51 9.20
N GLN A 279 3.88 -11.23 7.93
CA GLN A 279 3.19 -12.17 7.05
C GLN A 279 3.97 -13.47 6.84
N THR A 280 5.26 -13.35 6.54
CA THR A 280 6.15 -14.50 6.36
C THR A 280 6.23 -15.32 7.65
N ARG A 281 6.39 -14.65 8.80
CA ARG A 281 6.42 -15.31 10.12
C ARG A 281 5.12 -16.09 10.39
N ARG A 282 3.96 -15.48 10.18
CA ARG A 282 2.65 -16.13 10.39
C ARG A 282 2.45 -17.30 9.43
N SER A 283 2.81 -17.13 8.17
CA SER A 283 2.70 -18.19 7.15
C SER A 283 3.55 -19.41 7.52
N ALA A 284 4.77 -19.19 8.00
CA ALA A 284 5.66 -20.26 8.47
C ALA A 284 5.10 -21.00 9.71
N MET A 285 4.43 -20.28 10.62
CA MET A 285 3.77 -20.89 11.79
C MET A 285 2.47 -21.64 11.43
N SER A 286 1.79 -21.25 10.35
CA SER A 286 0.57 -21.92 9.87
C SER A 286 0.80 -23.15 8.99
N THR A 287 2.05 -23.44 8.62
CA THR A 287 2.39 -24.69 7.94
C THR A 287 2.01 -25.84 8.89
N PRO A 288 1.14 -26.80 8.49
CA PRO A 288 0.83 -27.92 9.36
C PRO A 288 2.13 -28.66 9.64
N ARG A 289 2.61 -28.61 10.89
CA ARG A 289 3.47 -29.69 11.36
C ARG A 289 2.61 -30.94 11.21
N ALA A 290 3.09 -31.94 10.46
CA ALA A 290 2.41 -33.22 10.37
C ALA A 290 2.17 -33.71 11.80
N ILE A 291 0.93 -33.58 12.29
CA ILE A 291 0.53 -34.17 13.55
C ILE A 291 0.61 -35.68 13.28
N PRO A 292 1.44 -36.44 14.00
CA PRO A 292 1.50 -37.88 13.83
C PRO A 292 0.08 -38.43 13.92
N ILE A 293 -0.39 -39.08 12.86
CA ILE A 293 -1.70 -39.73 12.89
C ILE A 293 -1.53 -41.00 13.73
N GLY A 294 -1.96 -40.92 14.99
CA GLY A 294 -1.94 -41.96 16.00
C GLY A 294 -2.27 -41.37 17.38
N ASP A 295 -2.69 -42.20 18.34
CA ASP A 295 -3.14 -41.83 19.71
C ASP A 295 -2.11 -41.10 20.60
N SER A 296 -1.07 -40.48 20.03
CA SER A 296 -0.10 -39.67 20.77
C SER A 296 -0.63 -38.25 20.96
N GLY A 297 -1.38 -38.05 22.05
CA GLY A 297 -1.73 -36.72 22.55
C GLY A 297 -0.51 -35.87 22.88
N LEU A 298 -0.61 -34.54 22.69
CA LEU A 298 0.47 -33.57 22.95
C LEU A 298 0.74 -33.42 24.45
N ASP A 299 2.02 -33.44 24.83
CA ASP A 299 2.44 -33.22 26.22
C ASP A 299 2.54 -31.73 26.59
N THR A 300 2.76 -31.45 27.87
CA THR A 300 2.83 -30.10 28.43
C THR A 300 3.90 -29.23 27.78
N GLY A 301 5.06 -29.81 27.44
CA GLY A 301 6.15 -29.08 26.79
C GLY A 301 5.79 -28.69 25.36
N GLU A 302 5.11 -29.57 24.65
CA GLU A 302 4.60 -29.31 23.29
C GLU A 302 3.47 -28.27 23.29
N VAL A 303 2.57 -28.35 24.28
CA VAL A 303 1.48 -27.37 24.47
C VAL A 303 2.04 -25.98 24.77
N MET A 304 3.07 -25.87 25.60
CA MET A 304 3.73 -24.59 25.91
C MET A 304 4.35 -23.93 24.68
N ASN A 305 4.80 -24.71 23.69
CA ASN A 305 5.38 -24.19 22.45
C ASN A 305 4.33 -23.70 21.44
N ILE A 306 3.06 -24.11 21.60
CA ILE A 306 1.97 -23.82 20.66
C ILE A 306 1.04 -22.74 21.23
N LEU A 307 0.67 -22.86 22.51
CA LEU A 307 -0.25 -21.95 23.16
C LEU A 307 0.51 -20.89 23.97
N PRO A 308 0.25 -19.58 23.74
CA PRO A 308 0.82 -18.54 24.57
C PRO A 308 0.28 -18.67 25.99
N HIS A 309 1.19 -18.77 26.96
CA HIS A 309 0.90 -19.00 28.37
C HIS A 309 1.81 -18.10 29.22
N ARG A 310 1.35 -17.70 30.40
CA ARG A 310 2.11 -16.84 31.33
C ARG A 310 2.29 -17.60 32.64
N TYR A 311 3.53 -17.87 33.02
CA TYR A 311 3.82 -18.58 34.26
C TYR A 311 3.12 -17.90 35.47
N PRO A 312 2.46 -18.66 36.37
CA PRO A 312 2.37 -20.13 36.44
C PRO A 312 1.13 -20.72 35.75
N PHE A 313 0.38 -19.95 34.95
CA PHE A 313 -0.88 -20.40 34.36
C PHE A 313 -0.67 -21.11 33.04
N LEU A 314 -0.77 -22.44 33.08
CA LEU A 314 -1.02 -23.26 31.89
C LEU A 314 -2.52 -23.51 31.77
N MET A 315 -3.09 -23.25 30.58
CA MET A 315 -4.52 -23.45 30.34
C MET A 315 -4.88 -24.92 30.11
N VAL A 316 -3.92 -25.69 29.59
CA VAL A 316 -4.06 -27.10 29.21
C VAL A 316 -2.75 -27.82 29.50
N ASP A 317 -2.81 -28.89 30.27
CA ASP A 317 -1.63 -29.68 30.65
C ASP A 317 -1.31 -30.75 29.60
N ARG A 318 -2.33 -31.33 28.97
CA ARG A 318 -2.18 -32.38 27.96
C ARG A 318 -3.36 -32.44 27.00
N VAL A 319 -3.11 -32.53 25.70
CA VAL A 319 -4.19 -32.83 24.73
C VAL A 319 -4.30 -34.33 24.57
N ILE A 320 -5.51 -34.89 24.71
CA ILE A 320 -5.76 -36.34 24.68
C ILE A 320 -6.55 -36.80 23.46
N GLY A 321 -7.06 -35.89 22.63
CA GLY A 321 -7.75 -36.27 21.41
C GLY A 321 -8.03 -35.09 20.48
N PHE A 322 -8.19 -35.42 19.21
CA PHE A 322 -8.51 -34.47 18.14
C PHE A 322 -9.81 -34.92 17.47
N GLU A 323 -10.75 -34.00 17.27
CA GLU A 323 -11.97 -34.20 16.50
C GLU A 323 -11.96 -33.25 15.29
N GLY A 324 -11.48 -33.75 14.16
CA GLY A 324 -11.27 -32.94 12.95
C GLY A 324 -10.23 -31.82 13.17
N GLU A 325 -10.32 -30.76 12.37
CA GLU A 325 -9.34 -29.65 12.40
C GLU A 325 -9.66 -28.57 13.45
N ASN A 326 -10.88 -28.56 14.00
CA ASN A 326 -11.39 -27.42 14.77
C ASN A 326 -11.70 -27.74 16.25
N LYS A 327 -11.49 -28.98 16.71
CA LYS A 327 -11.84 -29.38 18.07
C LYS A 327 -10.79 -30.32 18.66
N ILE A 328 -10.42 -30.05 19.90
CA ILE A 328 -9.51 -30.89 20.69
C ILE A 328 -10.15 -31.22 22.05
N THR A 329 -9.80 -32.37 22.60
CA THR A 329 -10.15 -32.78 23.97
C THR A 329 -8.86 -32.79 24.79
N ALA A 330 -8.86 -32.12 25.94
CA ALA A 330 -7.64 -31.92 26.72
C ALA A 330 -7.88 -31.98 28.23
N ILE A 331 -6.81 -32.27 28.96
CA ILE A 331 -6.74 -32.33 30.42
C ILE A 331 -6.00 -31.09 30.92
N LYS A 332 -6.46 -30.56 32.04
CA LYS A 332 -5.82 -29.51 32.84
C LYS A 332 -5.50 -30.06 34.21
#